data_AF-A0A1Q7B8E2-F1
#
_entry.id   AF-A0A1Q7B8E2-F1
#
_cell.length_a   1.000
_cell.length_b   1.000
_cell.length_c   1.000
_cell.angle_alpha   90.00
_cell.angle_beta   90.00
_cell.angle_gamma   90.00
#
_symmetry.space_group_name_H-M   'P 1'
#
loop_
_entity.id
_entity.type
_entity.pdbx_description
1 polymer ?
#
loop_
_entity_poly.entity_id
_entity_poly.type
_entity_poly.pdbx_seq_one_letter_code
_entity_poly.pdbx_strand_id
1 'polypeptide(L)'
;MIPHRSVVAVLAALVVTAAGCSVGPNYVRPAAATPGAYKEVAGGVEWRPAQPSDGLIRGPWWEVFGDPLLSSLETRVSISNQNLLVAEAQFRQARALVLAARSQFFPTVTPGAGYTRSRPSQTLASSIGPPPGASNDFVLPIDVSWDIDVWGRIRRNVEGNRANAQASAGDLEASRLLFQSELAQDYFLLRTVDAQRGLLDAAIAAFQTSLQLTRNRYAAGVVSAADVAQAVTQLKTTQAQATDLGLQRAQLEHAIAVLIGQPPATFEIALASLPATPPAIPVGVPSELLERRPDVAAAERRVAAANAQIGVAVAAYYPTVTLSASAGFQSGSIAKWLMWPSRFFSVGPAITETVLDGGLRGAQTAQARAAYDASVAGYRQTVLGAFQDVEDNLAALRILETEAREQHEAVQAAERSLALTTNQYRAGTVSYLNVVVAQTAALTSEQTAVGITGRRLGASVLLIKALGGGWSADRLPTDREVTRLLGRGMARRLDETHPNLTLADQNRQERGRRRLGESKTPSDLRGCGKPDLLDTGQQLVLELGPPVCHTATSLSC
;
A
#
# COMPACT_ATOMS: atom_id res chain seq x y z
N MET A 1 15.27 31.90 57.18
CA MET A 1 14.01 31.39 56.60
C MET A 1 13.78 32.10 55.28
N ILE A 2 14.16 31.48 54.16
CA ILE A 2 13.86 32.04 52.82
C ILE A 2 12.35 31.81 52.60
N PRO A 3 11.56 32.85 52.28
CA PRO A 3 10.13 32.68 52.15
C PRO A 3 9.82 31.72 51.00
N HIS A 4 9.08 30.65 51.29
CA HIS A 4 8.71 29.59 50.32
C HIS A 4 8.11 30.14 49.01
N ARG A 5 7.52 31.34 49.05
CA ARG A 5 6.98 32.05 47.88
C ARG A 5 8.03 32.47 46.85
N SER A 6 9.23 32.87 47.29
CA SER A 6 10.31 33.31 46.40
C SER A 6 11.00 32.13 45.71
N VAL A 7 11.08 30.98 46.38
CA VAL A 7 11.63 29.74 45.80
C VAL A 7 10.69 29.19 44.72
N VAL A 8 9.37 29.23 44.94
CA VAL A 8 8.37 28.81 43.94
C VAL A 8 8.37 29.73 42.71
N ALA A 9 8.54 31.05 42.89
CA ALA A 9 8.60 32.00 41.77
C ALA A 9 9.87 31.84 40.92
N VAL A 10 11.02 31.58 41.54
CA VAL A 10 12.29 31.33 40.83
C VAL A 10 12.27 29.98 40.10
N LEU A 11 11.71 28.93 40.71
CA LEU A 11 11.51 27.63 40.05
C LEU A 11 10.52 27.74 38.88
N ALA A 12 9.43 28.48 39.02
CA ALA A 12 8.48 28.72 37.93
C ALA A 12 9.12 29.48 36.76
N ALA A 13 9.94 30.51 37.04
CA ALA A 13 10.66 31.26 36.02
C ALA A 13 11.71 30.40 35.28
N LEU A 14 12.44 29.54 35.99
CA LEU A 14 13.43 28.62 35.41
C LEU A 14 12.77 27.56 34.52
N VAL A 15 11.62 27.02 34.94
CA VAL A 15 10.83 26.05 34.17
C VAL A 15 10.27 26.66 32.88
N VAL A 16 9.87 27.93 32.90
CA VAL A 16 9.40 28.64 31.68
C VAL A 16 10.54 28.85 30.68
N THR A 17 11.77 29.10 31.13
CA THR A 17 12.93 29.24 30.22
C THR A 17 13.51 27.91 29.71
N ALA A 18 13.35 26.82 30.47
CA ALA A 18 13.83 25.48 30.07
C ALA A 18 12.91 24.76 29.07
N ALA A 19 11.67 25.23 28.89
CA ALA A 19 10.69 24.64 27.98
C ALA A 19 11.11 24.66 26.49
N GLY A 20 12.15 25.41 26.10
CA GLY A 20 12.65 25.50 24.73
C GLY A 20 13.73 24.49 24.33
N CYS A 21 14.35 23.78 25.27
CA CYS A 21 15.53 22.95 24.97
C CYS A 21 15.14 21.49 24.68
N SER A 22 14.87 21.14 23.43
CA SER A 22 14.87 19.75 22.97
C SER A 22 16.28 19.33 22.58
N VAL A 23 16.85 18.33 23.24
CA VAL A 23 18.19 17.82 22.88
C VAL A 23 18.15 16.97 21.60
N GLY A 24 19.31 16.81 20.97
CA GLY A 24 19.46 16.09 19.71
C GLY A 24 19.25 16.96 18.45
N PRO A 25 19.55 16.40 17.26
CA PRO A 25 19.54 17.15 16.01
C PRO A 25 18.13 17.53 15.58
N ASN A 26 17.97 18.75 15.08
CA ASN A 26 16.75 19.15 14.38
C ASN A 26 16.75 18.59 12.96
N TYR A 27 15.57 18.16 12.51
CA TYR A 27 15.44 17.60 11.17
C TYR A 27 15.73 18.65 10.10
N VAL A 28 16.57 18.28 9.15
CA VAL A 28 16.81 19.01 7.91
C VAL A 28 16.68 17.99 6.79
N ARG A 29 15.90 18.32 5.75
CA ARG A 29 15.73 17.44 4.59
C ARG A 29 17.10 17.15 3.97
N PRO A 30 17.50 15.87 3.82
CA PRO A 30 18.76 15.54 3.16
C PRO A 30 18.74 15.96 1.70
N ALA A 31 19.86 16.47 1.20
CA ALA A 31 20.03 16.69 -0.23
C ALA A 31 20.01 15.36 -1.00
N ALA A 32 19.28 15.34 -2.11
CA ALA A 32 19.29 14.29 -3.12
C ALA A 32 19.76 14.88 -4.46
N ALA A 33 20.46 14.10 -5.26
CA ALA A 33 20.91 14.54 -6.58
C ALA A 33 19.70 14.64 -7.52
N THR A 34 19.40 15.85 -8.00
CA THR A 34 18.33 16.10 -8.98
C THR A 34 18.96 16.63 -10.26
N PRO A 35 18.75 15.99 -11.43
CA PRO A 35 19.21 16.54 -12.69
C PRO A 35 18.47 17.85 -13.02
N GLY A 36 19.11 18.75 -13.75
CA GLY A 36 18.47 20.02 -14.16
C GLY A 36 17.39 19.84 -15.25
N ALA A 37 17.46 18.77 -16.02
CA ALA A 37 16.50 18.41 -17.06
C ALA A 37 16.48 16.89 -17.26
N TYR A 38 15.37 16.37 -17.80
CA TYR A 38 15.29 14.99 -18.29
C TYR A 38 16.06 14.87 -19.61
N LYS A 39 16.79 13.77 -19.78
CA LYS A 39 17.55 13.47 -20.99
C LYS A 39 16.63 13.19 -22.18
N GLU A 40 15.52 12.48 -21.94
CA GLU A 40 14.66 11.96 -23.02
C GLU A 40 13.62 12.99 -23.53
N VAL A 41 13.54 14.19 -22.95
CA VAL A 41 12.74 15.29 -23.50
C VAL A 41 13.49 15.94 -24.66
N ALA A 42 12.88 15.93 -25.85
CA ALA A 42 13.48 16.48 -27.07
C ALA A 42 13.90 17.96 -26.90
N GLY A 43 15.16 18.27 -27.22
CA GLY A 43 15.72 19.62 -27.16
C GLY A 43 16.59 19.90 -25.94
N GLY A 44 17.41 18.93 -25.51
CA GLY A 44 18.37 19.05 -24.40
C GLY A 44 18.90 20.48 -24.22
N VAL A 45 18.65 21.04 -23.04
CA VAL A 45 19.03 22.40 -22.65
C VAL A 45 18.38 23.50 -23.51
N GLU A 46 17.06 23.64 -23.44
CA GLU A 46 16.42 24.92 -23.73
C GLU A 46 15.72 25.42 -22.47
N TRP A 47 16.22 26.54 -21.93
CA TRP A 47 15.64 27.23 -20.80
C TRP A 47 14.22 27.65 -21.17
N ARG A 48 13.21 26.86 -20.79
CA ARG A 48 11.81 27.22 -21.01
C ARG A 48 11.34 28.11 -19.85
N PRO A 49 10.76 29.29 -20.12
CA PRO A 49 10.15 30.09 -19.06
C PRO A 49 9.10 29.25 -18.33
N ALA A 50 9.08 29.33 -17.00
CA ALA A 50 8.14 28.60 -16.16
C ALA A 50 6.71 28.84 -16.65
N GLN A 51 6.13 27.84 -17.32
CA GLN A 51 4.73 27.88 -17.70
C GLN A 51 3.89 27.57 -16.46
N PRO A 52 2.76 28.27 -16.22
CA PRO A 52 1.85 27.92 -15.16
C PRO A 52 1.51 26.44 -15.23
N SER A 53 1.52 25.74 -14.09
CA SER A 53 1.27 24.30 -13.98
C SER A 53 -0.17 23.90 -14.31
N ASP A 54 -0.88 24.65 -15.14
CA ASP A 54 -2.30 24.50 -15.45
C ASP A 54 -2.56 23.35 -16.43
N GLY A 55 -1.56 22.95 -17.21
CA GLY A 55 -1.60 21.74 -18.05
C GLY A 55 -1.28 20.45 -17.30
N LEU A 56 -0.79 20.51 -16.05
CA LEU A 56 -0.46 19.33 -15.25
C LEU A 56 -1.73 18.67 -14.70
N ILE A 57 -1.73 17.35 -14.64
CA ILE A 57 -2.86 16.56 -14.12
C ILE A 57 -3.13 16.96 -12.65
N ARG A 58 -4.32 17.51 -12.38
CA ARG A 58 -4.79 17.89 -11.01
C ARG A 58 -6.01 17.08 -10.53
N GLY A 59 -6.60 16.27 -11.41
CA GLY A 59 -7.79 15.44 -11.17
C GLY A 59 -7.52 13.95 -11.35
N PRO A 60 -8.57 13.13 -11.57
CA PRO A 60 -8.43 11.71 -11.87
C PRO A 60 -7.60 11.52 -13.14
N TRP A 61 -6.38 11.01 -12.99
CA TRP A 61 -5.37 11.07 -14.04
C TRP A 61 -5.73 10.26 -15.30
N TRP A 62 -6.57 9.23 -15.14
CA TRP A 62 -7.02 8.35 -16.22
C TRP A 62 -8.01 9.02 -17.18
N GLU A 63 -8.62 10.16 -16.81
CA GLU A 63 -9.57 10.88 -17.67
C GLU A 63 -8.93 11.37 -18.96
N VAL A 64 -7.60 11.52 -18.98
CA VAL A 64 -6.83 11.90 -20.19
C VAL A 64 -6.99 10.91 -21.34
N PHE A 65 -7.35 9.65 -21.05
CA PHE A 65 -7.60 8.62 -22.06
C PHE A 65 -9.01 8.69 -22.67
N GLY A 66 -9.92 9.48 -22.09
CA GLY A 66 -11.27 9.69 -22.65
C GLY A 66 -12.17 8.45 -22.63
N ASP A 67 -11.87 7.45 -21.78
CA ASP A 67 -12.64 6.20 -21.69
C ASP A 67 -13.53 6.16 -20.44
N PRO A 68 -14.88 6.18 -20.59
CA PRO A 68 -15.80 6.19 -19.47
C PRO A 68 -15.84 4.85 -18.71
N LEU A 69 -15.58 3.72 -19.39
CA LEU A 69 -15.52 2.42 -18.73
C LEU A 69 -14.29 2.33 -17.84
N LEU A 70 -13.12 2.75 -18.35
CA LEU A 70 -11.89 2.86 -17.55
C LEU A 70 -12.14 3.72 -16.31
N SER A 71 -12.76 4.89 -16.50
CA SER A 71 -13.07 5.81 -15.39
C SER A 71 -13.96 5.17 -14.32
N SER A 72 -14.94 4.36 -14.73
CA SER A 72 -15.81 3.61 -13.80
C SER A 72 -15.07 2.50 -13.04
N LEU A 73 -14.07 1.88 -13.66
CA LEU A 73 -13.24 0.83 -13.05
C LEU A 73 -12.26 1.43 -12.05
N GLU A 74 -11.55 2.49 -12.44
CA GLU A 74 -10.58 3.21 -11.60
C GLU A 74 -11.19 3.78 -10.32
N THR A 75 -12.41 4.31 -10.42
CA THR A 75 -13.15 4.79 -9.25
C THR A 75 -13.45 3.67 -8.27
N ARG A 76 -13.72 2.44 -8.74
CA ARG A 76 -14.00 1.27 -7.89
C ARG A 76 -12.76 0.74 -7.18
N VAL A 77 -11.56 0.87 -7.76
CA VAL A 77 -10.29 0.49 -7.09
C VAL A 77 -10.16 1.19 -5.75
N SER A 78 -10.40 2.51 -5.74
CA SER A 78 -10.30 3.31 -4.52
C SER A 78 -11.27 2.90 -3.41
N ILE A 79 -12.37 2.23 -3.75
CA ILE A 79 -13.45 1.89 -2.81
C ILE A 79 -13.32 0.43 -2.33
N SER A 80 -13.02 -0.50 -3.24
CA SER A 80 -13.25 -1.93 -3.04
C SER A 80 -11.97 -2.78 -3.01
N ASN A 81 -10.82 -2.22 -3.42
CA ASN A 81 -9.55 -2.94 -3.43
C ASN A 81 -9.08 -3.29 -2.02
N GLN A 82 -8.89 -4.58 -1.74
CA GLN A 82 -8.55 -5.05 -0.39
C GLN A 82 -7.13 -4.67 0.05
N ASN A 83 -6.17 -4.56 -0.88
CA ASN A 83 -4.82 -4.13 -0.55
C ASN A 83 -4.79 -2.65 -0.18
N LEU A 84 -5.63 -1.82 -0.82
CA LEU A 84 -5.78 -0.42 -0.44
C LEU A 84 -6.39 -0.27 0.96
N LEU A 85 -7.34 -1.15 1.33
CA LEU A 85 -7.90 -1.18 2.69
C LEU A 85 -6.86 -1.59 3.74
N VAL A 86 -5.92 -2.47 3.40
CA VAL A 86 -4.78 -2.77 4.28
C VAL A 86 -3.92 -1.53 4.51
N ALA A 87 -3.59 -0.78 3.45
CA ALA A 87 -2.82 0.46 3.58
C ALA A 87 -3.56 1.54 4.40
N GLU A 88 -4.89 1.66 4.24
CA GLU A 88 -5.71 2.56 5.06
C GLU A 88 -5.65 2.16 6.54
N ALA A 89 -5.81 0.88 6.84
CA ALA A 89 -5.79 0.38 8.21
C ALA A 89 -4.42 0.60 8.87
N GLN A 90 -3.33 0.45 8.13
CA GLN A 90 -1.97 0.76 8.59
C GLN A 90 -1.80 2.26 8.87
N PHE A 91 -2.33 3.15 8.04
CA PHE A 91 -2.32 4.58 8.31
C PHE A 91 -3.11 4.93 9.59
N ARG A 92 -4.30 4.34 9.76
CA ARG A 92 -5.10 4.50 10.97
C ARG A 92 -4.38 3.97 12.22
N GLN A 93 -3.65 2.85 12.10
CA GLN A 93 -2.79 2.33 13.16
C GLN A 93 -1.66 3.31 13.50
N ALA A 94 -0.97 3.86 12.50
CA ALA A 94 0.10 4.83 12.72
C ALA A 94 -0.41 6.10 13.44
N ARG A 95 -1.61 6.59 13.11
CA ARG A 95 -2.26 7.69 13.85
C ARG A 95 -2.55 7.33 15.31
N ALA A 96 -2.99 6.10 15.59
CA ALA A 96 -3.20 5.65 16.96
C ALA A 96 -1.88 5.64 17.76
N LEU A 97 -0.76 5.29 17.12
CA LEU A 97 0.57 5.36 17.75
C LEU A 97 1.00 6.80 18.08
N VAL A 98 0.64 7.79 17.25
CA VAL A 98 0.83 9.21 17.59
C VAL A 98 0.10 9.58 18.88
N LEU A 99 -1.15 9.12 19.03
CA LEU A 99 -1.95 9.39 20.23
C LEU A 99 -1.39 8.68 21.46
N ALA A 100 -0.93 7.44 21.30
CA ALA A 100 -0.26 6.69 22.37
C ALA A 100 1.03 7.40 22.82
N ALA A 101 1.87 7.85 21.89
CA ALA A 101 3.07 8.63 22.20
C ALA A 101 2.74 9.94 22.92
N ARG A 102 1.69 10.64 22.47
CA ARG A 102 1.23 11.90 23.11
C ARG A 102 0.67 11.71 24.52
N SER A 103 0.16 10.53 24.85
CA SER A 103 -0.35 10.26 26.20
C SER A 103 0.72 10.47 27.27
N GLN A 104 2.00 10.29 26.92
CA GLN A 104 3.14 10.52 27.81
C GLN A 104 3.30 11.98 28.25
N PHE A 105 2.68 12.95 27.56
CA PHE A 105 2.65 14.34 28.03
C PHE A 105 1.76 14.56 29.25
N PHE A 106 0.91 13.59 29.59
CA PHE A 106 -0.09 13.72 30.63
C PHE A 106 0.22 12.78 31.81
N PRO A 107 -0.20 13.15 33.03
CA PRO A 107 -0.14 12.24 34.16
C PRO A 107 -0.97 10.99 33.91
N THR A 108 -0.46 9.84 34.34
CA THR A 108 -1.23 8.61 34.49
C THR A 108 -1.88 8.59 35.86
N VAL A 109 -3.15 8.20 35.93
CA VAL A 109 -3.90 8.08 37.20
C VAL A 109 -4.35 6.63 37.34
N THR A 110 -3.92 5.98 38.41
CA THR A 110 -4.11 4.55 38.65
C THR A 110 -4.75 4.35 40.02
N PRO A 111 -6.01 3.92 40.10
CA PRO A 111 -6.56 3.42 41.35
C PRO A 111 -6.01 2.02 41.63
N GLY A 112 -5.70 1.75 42.90
CA GLY A 112 -5.27 0.43 43.36
C GLY A 112 -6.06 -0.02 44.57
N ALA A 113 -6.04 -1.32 44.85
CA ALA A 113 -6.46 -1.90 46.13
C ALA A 113 -5.48 -3.03 46.47
N GLY A 114 -4.91 -2.97 47.66
CA GLY A 114 -3.90 -3.93 48.12
C GLY A 114 -4.16 -4.38 49.54
N TYR A 115 -3.82 -5.64 49.81
CA TYR A 115 -3.76 -6.21 51.15
C TYR A 115 -2.47 -7.01 51.28
N THR A 116 -1.66 -6.62 52.27
CA THR A 116 -0.45 -7.33 52.62
C THR A 116 -0.55 -7.79 54.07
N ARG A 117 -0.24 -9.06 54.34
CA ARG A 117 0.00 -9.55 55.69
C ARG A 117 1.42 -10.03 55.81
N SER A 118 2.19 -9.41 56.71
CA SER A 118 3.60 -9.73 56.88
C SER A 118 3.92 -9.99 58.35
N ARG A 119 4.92 -10.85 58.58
CA ARG A 119 5.49 -11.09 59.91
C ARG A 119 7.00 -10.99 59.78
N PRO A 120 7.64 -9.97 60.36
CA PRO A 120 9.09 -9.87 60.37
C PRO A 120 9.72 -11.11 61.02
N SER A 121 10.88 -11.55 60.53
CA SER A 121 11.67 -12.58 61.21
C SER A 121 12.17 -12.05 62.56
N GLN A 122 12.47 -12.96 63.48
CA GLN A 122 12.99 -12.58 64.80
C GLN A 122 14.34 -11.83 64.72
N THR A 123 15.10 -12.03 63.63
CA THR A 123 16.38 -11.39 63.38
C THR A 123 16.27 -10.05 62.65
N LEU A 124 15.11 -9.72 62.06
CA LEU A 124 14.82 -8.44 61.41
C LEU A 124 14.04 -7.48 62.33
N ALA A 125 13.27 -8.02 63.28
CA ALA A 125 12.57 -7.23 64.29
C ALA A 125 13.54 -6.31 65.04
N SER A 126 13.28 -5.00 65.01
CA SER A 126 14.08 -4.01 65.75
C SER A 126 14.12 -4.37 67.24
N SER A 127 15.28 -4.22 67.87
CA SER A 127 15.53 -4.53 69.29
C SER A 127 14.82 -3.60 70.28
N ILE A 128 14.06 -2.61 69.79
CA ILE A 128 13.30 -1.66 70.60
C ILE A 128 11.82 -2.06 70.54
N GLY A 129 11.38 -2.90 71.48
CA GLY A 129 9.99 -3.32 71.65
C GLY A 129 9.75 -4.84 71.56
N PRO A 130 8.56 -5.34 71.95
CA PRO A 130 8.22 -6.75 71.80
C PRO A 130 8.25 -7.16 70.31
N PRO A 131 8.65 -8.42 69.99
CA PRO A 131 8.79 -8.85 68.61
C PRO A 131 7.46 -8.69 67.87
N PRO A 132 7.40 -7.95 66.75
CA PRO A 132 6.16 -7.66 66.06
C PRO A 132 5.52 -8.97 65.60
N GLY A 133 4.25 -9.18 66.00
CA GLY A 133 3.41 -10.24 65.46
C GLY A 133 3.11 -10.00 63.98
N ALA A 134 2.34 -10.90 63.36
CA ALA A 134 1.88 -10.65 61.99
C ALA A 134 1.02 -9.37 61.94
N SER A 135 1.33 -8.44 61.04
CA SER A 135 0.57 -7.22 60.80
C SER A 135 -0.18 -7.32 59.47
N ASN A 136 -1.34 -6.67 59.40
CA ASN A 136 -2.09 -6.46 58.17
C ASN A 136 -1.84 -5.04 57.69
N ASP A 137 -1.88 -4.84 56.38
CA ASP A 137 -1.83 -3.55 55.71
C ASP A 137 -2.85 -3.56 54.57
N PHE A 138 -3.93 -2.80 54.72
CA PHE A 138 -4.96 -2.58 53.71
C PHE A 138 -4.74 -1.20 53.10
N VAL A 139 -4.57 -1.11 51.78
CA VAL A 139 -4.20 0.12 51.05
C VAL A 139 -5.10 0.32 49.83
N LEU A 140 -5.80 1.46 49.76
CA LEU A 140 -6.66 1.88 48.64
C LEU A 140 -6.14 3.21 48.09
N PRO A 141 -5.06 3.21 47.30
CA PRO A 141 -4.46 4.42 46.75
C PRO A 141 -5.11 4.82 45.43
N ILE A 142 -5.02 6.11 45.15
CA ILE A 142 -5.06 6.67 43.80
C ILE A 142 -3.66 7.23 43.56
N ASP A 143 -2.92 6.57 42.68
CA ASP A 143 -1.57 6.96 42.31
C ASP A 143 -1.59 7.81 41.04
N VAL A 144 -0.80 8.87 41.03
CA VAL A 144 -0.57 9.76 39.90
C VAL A 144 0.92 9.75 39.59
N SER A 145 1.30 9.42 38.36
CA SER A 145 2.68 9.44 37.90
C SER A 145 2.81 10.22 36.59
N TRP A 146 3.76 11.16 36.55
CA TRP A 146 3.99 12.02 35.39
C TRP A 146 5.47 12.25 35.11
N ASP A 147 5.91 11.90 33.90
CA ASP A 147 7.24 12.21 33.40
C ASP A 147 7.27 13.65 32.87
N ILE A 148 8.07 14.51 33.50
CA ILE A 148 8.26 15.88 33.06
C ILE A 148 9.27 15.92 31.91
N ASP A 149 8.83 16.36 30.73
CA ASP A 149 9.64 16.39 29.52
C ASP A 149 10.61 17.59 29.45
N VAL A 150 11.58 17.64 30.37
CA VAL A 150 12.55 18.74 30.46
C VAL A 150 13.45 18.79 29.21
N TRP A 151 13.99 17.63 28.80
CA TRP A 151 15.00 17.52 27.74
C TRP A 151 14.40 17.23 26.35
N GLY A 152 13.09 17.02 26.26
CA GLY A 152 12.42 16.77 24.99
C GLY A 152 12.35 15.30 24.58
N ARG A 153 12.62 14.32 25.46
CA ARG A 153 12.48 12.89 25.17
C ARG A 153 11.08 12.56 24.63
N ILE A 154 10.03 13.06 25.30
CA ILE A 154 8.64 12.80 24.92
C ILE A 154 8.30 13.59 23.65
N ARG A 155 8.71 14.86 23.56
CA ARG A 155 8.57 15.67 22.34
C ARG A 155 9.17 15.00 21.10
N ARG A 156 10.41 14.49 21.19
CA ARG A 156 11.08 13.76 20.10
C ARG A 156 10.39 12.44 19.78
N ASN A 157 9.89 11.71 20.78
CA ASN A 157 9.12 10.49 20.53
C ASN A 157 7.81 10.78 19.77
N VAL A 158 7.10 11.85 20.13
CA VAL A 158 5.89 12.29 19.41
C VAL A 158 6.22 12.78 18.00
N GLU A 159 7.29 13.57 17.84
CA GLU A 159 7.80 14.01 16.53
C GLU A 159 8.05 12.82 15.60
N GLY A 160 8.74 11.79 16.08
CA GLY A 160 9.02 10.57 15.31
C GLY A 160 7.74 9.80 14.92
N ASN A 161 6.79 9.68 15.84
CA ASN A 161 5.51 9.03 15.53
C ASN A 161 4.66 9.83 14.53
N ARG A 162 4.69 11.16 14.59
CA ARG A 162 3.99 12.01 13.59
C ARG A 162 4.59 11.84 12.20
N ALA A 163 5.91 11.85 12.10
CA ALA A 163 6.62 11.63 10.84
C ALA A 163 6.31 10.22 10.28
N ASN A 164 6.26 9.19 11.13
CA ASN A 164 5.83 7.84 10.70
C ASN A 164 4.36 7.80 10.22
N ALA A 165 3.45 8.52 10.89
CA ALA A 165 2.06 8.60 10.43
C ALA A 165 1.94 9.33 9.08
N GLN A 166 2.73 10.39 8.86
CA GLN A 166 2.84 11.06 7.56
C GLN A 166 3.42 10.13 6.49
N ALA A 167 4.46 9.35 6.82
CA ALA A 167 5.02 8.35 5.91
C ALA A 167 3.97 7.32 5.49
N SER A 168 3.20 6.80 6.45
CA SER A 168 2.13 5.84 6.18
C SER A 168 0.97 6.45 5.35
N ALA A 169 0.71 7.75 5.47
CA ALA A 169 -0.22 8.44 4.57
C ALA A 169 0.31 8.51 3.13
N GLY A 170 1.62 8.77 2.96
CA GLY A 170 2.27 8.68 1.66
C GLY A 170 2.22 7.27 1.07
N ASP A 171 2.43 6.23 1.89
CA ASP A 171 2.33 4.82 1.46
C ASP A 171 0.92 4.44 0.98
N LEU A 172 -0.12 4.97 1.63
CA LEU A 172 -1.50 4.80 1.22
C LEU A 172 -1.74 5.37 -0.19
N GLU A 173 -1.27 6.60 -0.43
CA GLU A 173 -1.44 7.26 -1.73
C GLU A 173 -0.54 6.64 -2.82
N ALA A 174 0.66 6.18 -2.47
CA ALA A 174 1.51 5.40 -3.37
C ALA A 174 0.85 4.07 -3.76
N SER A 175 0.24 3.37 -2.80
CA SER A 175 -0.52 2.14 -3.04
C SER A 175 -1.76 2.40 -3.91
N ARG A 176 -2.47 3.50 -3.67
CA ARG A 176 -3.60 3.91 -4.53
C ARG A 176 -3.16 4.09 -5.97
N LEU A 177 -2.13 4.91 -6.20
CA LEU A 177 -1.60 5.16 -7.53
C LEU A 177 -1.08 3.88 -8.19
N LEU A 178 -0.44 2.99 -7.43
CA LEU A 178 0.03 1.69 -7.91
C LEU A 178 -1.12 0.85 -8.46
N PHE A 179 -2.17 0.60 -7.67
CA PHE A 179 -3.28 -0.28 -8.08
C PHE A 179 -4.15 0.33 -9.18
N GLN A 180 -4.28 1.66 -9.20
CA GLN A 180 -4.92 2.35 -10.34
C GLN A 180 -4.10 2.17 -11.61
N SER A 181 -2.78 2.37 -11.53
CA SER A 181 -1.90 2.16 -12.69
C SER A 181 -1.89 0.71 -13.18
N GLU A 182 -1.95 -0.26 -12.26
CA GLU A 182 -2.07 -1.69 -12.58
C GLU A 182 -3.39 -1.97 -13.31
N LEU A 183 -4.52 -1.41 -12.83
CA LEU A 183 -5.81 -1.56 -13.51
C LEU A 183 -5.77 -1.00 -14.93
N ALA A 184 -5.23 0.21 -15.12
CA ALA A 184 -5.13 0.80 -16.46
C ALA A 184 -4.23 -0.02 -17.39
N GLN A 185 -3.14 -0.61 -16.88
CA GLN A 185 -2.28 -1.50 -17.65
C GLN A 185 -3.02 -2.76 -18.11
N ASP A 186 -3.69 -3.45 -17.18
CA ASP A 186 -4.49 -4.63 -17.49
C ASP A 186 -5.62 -4.28 -18.47
N TYR A 187 -6.23 -3.11 -18.31
CA TYR A 187 -7.28 -2.62 -19.19
C TYR A 187 -6.77 -2.39 -20.62
N PHE A 188 -5.66 -1.66 -20.81
CA PHE A 188 -5.13 -1.42 -22.16
C PHE A 188 -4.54 -2.68 -22.79
N LEU A 189 -3.99 -3.60 -21.99
CA LEU A 189 -3.59 -4.92 -22.49
C LEU A 189 -4.81 -5.74 -22.93
N LEU A 190 -5.91 -5.71 -22.17
CA LEU A 190 -7.17 -6.37 -22.56
C LEU A 190 -7.72 -5.77 -23.87
N ARG A 191 -7.69 -4.45 -24.03
CA ARG A 191 -8.08 -3.79 -25.30
C ARG A 191 -7.15 -4.13 -26.46
N THR A 192 -5.87 -4.36 -26.18
CA THR A 192 -4.91 -4.80 -27.19
C THR A 192 -5.23 -6.22 -27.66
N VAL A 193 -5.56 -7.12 -26.73
CA VAL A 193 -6.02 -8.48 -27.03
C VAL A 193 -7.35 -8.47 -27.79
N ASP A 194 -8.30 -7.62 -27.40
CA ASP A 194 -9.58 -7.44 -28.13
C ASP A 194 -9.33 -7.01 -29.59
N ALA A 195 -8.42 -6.06 -29.82
CA ALA A 195 -8.06 -5.62 -31.17
C ALA A 195 -7.36 -6.71 -31.99
N GLN A 196 -6.44 -7.46 -31.39
CA GLN A 196 -5.79 -8.60 -32.05
C GLN A 196 -6.80 -9.72 -32.38
N ARG A 197 -7.79 -9.95 -31.53
CA ARG A 197 -8.87 -10.90 -31.81
C ARG A 197 -9.70 -10.46 -32.99
N GLY A 198 -10.10 -9.18 -33.04
CA GLY A 198 -10.83 -8.63 -34.19
C GLY A 198 -10.05 -8.79 -35.51
N LEU A 199 -8.74 -8.60 -35.47
CA LEU A 199 -7.85 -8.83 -36.61
C LEU A 199 -7.81 -10.30 -37.06
N LEU A 200 -7.66 -11.22 -36.12
CA LEU A 200 -7.66 -12.65 -36.41
C LEU A 200 -9.01 -13.14 -36.92
N ASP A 201 -10.12 -12.62 -36.40
CA ASP A 201 -11.46 -12.95 -36.88
C ASP A 201 -11.67 -12.51 -38.35
N ALA A 202 -11.19 -11.32 -38.71
CA ALA A 202 -11.16 -10.85 -40.09
C ALA A 202 -10.27 -11.73 -41.00
N ALA A 203 -9.08 -12.11 -40.51
CA ALA A 203 -8.17 -13.01 -41.21
C ALA A 203 -8.77 -14.41 -41.41
N ILE A 204 -9.47 -14.96 -40.41
CA ILE A 204 -10.18 -16.24 -40.51
C ILE A 204 -11.24 -16.19 -41.63
N ALA A 205 -12.04 -15.12 -41.69
CA ALA A 205 -13.03 -14.95 -42.75
C ALA A 205 -12.36 -14.85 -44.16
N ALA A 206 -11.24 -14.13 -44.26
CA ALA A 206 -10.46 -14.06 -45.49
C ALA A 206 -9.87 -15.43 -45.89
N PHE A 207 -9.30 -16.17 -44.95
CA PHE A 207 -8.70 -17.49 -45.20
C PHE A 207 -9.75 -18.57 -45.52
N GLN A 208 -10.95 -18.48 -44.96
CA GLN A 208 -12.08 -19.33 -45.38
C GLN A 208 -12.43 -19.09 -46.86
N THR A 209 -12.45 -17.82 -47.28
CA THR A 209 -12.71 -17.44 -48.67
C THR A 209 -11.59 -17.94 -49.59
N SER A 210 -10.32 -17.76 -49.21
CA SER A 210 -9.17 -18.29 -49.94
C SER A 210 -9.21 -19.82 -50.06
N LEU A 211 -9.53 -20.54 -48.98
CA LEU A 211 -9.65 -22.00 -48.99
C LEU A 211 -10.77 -22.46 -49.94
N GLN A 212 -11.92 -21.78 -49.94
CA GLN A 212 -13.01 -22.12 -50.86
C GLN A 212 -12.60 -21.91 -52.32
N LEU A 213 -11.92 -20.80 -52.63
CA LEU A 213 -11.39 -20.54 -53.96
C LEU A 213 -10.40 -21.64 -54.40
N THR A 214 -9.46 -22.01 -53.52
CA THR A 214 -8.45 -23.03 -53.81
C THR A 214 -9.09 -24.41 -54.01
N ARG A 215 -10.12 -24.76 -53.22
CA ARG A 215 -10.90 -26.00 -53.40
C ARG A 215 -11.63 -26.04 -54.74
N ASN A 216 -12.27 -24.94 -55.14
CA ASN A 216 -12.96 -24.84 -56.42
C ASN A 216 -11.97 -25.02 -57.59
N ARG A 217 -10.78 -24.42 -57.51
CA ARG A 217 -9.72 -24.58 -58.52
C ARG A 217 -9.15 -26.00 -58.55
N TYR A 218 -9.03 -26.66 -57.39
CA TYR A 218 -8.57 -28.04 -57.30
C TYR A 218 -9.57 -29.00 -57.97
N ALA A 219 -10.86 -28.82 -57.70
CA ALA A 219 -11.93 -29.58 -58.34
C ALA A 219 -11.96 -29.39 -59.87
N ALA A 220 -11.55 -28.22 -60.35
CA ALA A 220 -11.38 -27.93 -61.77
C ALA A 220 -10.03 -28.39 -62.35
N GLY A 221 -9.16 -29.03 -61.56
CA GLY A 221 -7.85 -29.53 -62.00
C GLY A 221 -6.77 -28.46 -62.23
N VAL A 222 -6.97 -27.23 -61.73
CA VAL A 222 -6.10 -26.06 -62.01
C VAL A 222 -4.97 -25.91 -60.99
N VAL A 223 -5.11 -26.48 -59.78
CA VAL A 223 -4.14 -26.37 -58.67
C VAL A 223 -3.92 -27.73 -58.03
N SER A 224 -2.88 -27.85 -57.20
CA SER A 224 -2.50 -29.13 -56.57
C SER A 224 -3.22 -29.35 -55.23
N ALA A 225 -3.24 -30.61 -54.75
CA ALA A 225 -3.71 -30.90 -53.39
C ALA A 225 -2.84 -30.23 -52.31
N ALA A 226 -1.57 -29.91 -52.61
CA ALA A 226 -0.69 -29.20 -51.71
C ALA A 226 -1.17 -27.75 -51.46
N ASP A 227 -1.70 -27.07 -52.48
CA ASP A 227 -2.26 -25.72 -52.34
C ASP A 227 -3.48 -25.72 -51.40
N VAL A 228 -4.34 -26.74 -51.50
CA VAL A 228 -5.48 -26.93 -50.58
C VAL A 228 -4.98 -27.18 -49.16
N ALA A 229 -3.97 -28.04 -48.98
CA ALA A 229 -3.39 -28.31 -47.67
C ALA A 229 -2.78 -27.05 -47.04
N GLN A 230 -2.08 -26.22 -47.81
CA GLN A 230 -1.56 -24.92 -47.35
C GLN A 230 -2.67 -23.98 -46.90
N ALA A 231 -3.76 -23.89 -47.66
CA ALA A 231 -4.92 -23.07 -47.29
C ALA A 231 -5.59 -23.55 -46.00
N VAL A 232 -5.71 -24.86 -45.81
CA VAL A 232 -6.23 -25.46 -44.56
C VAL A 232 -5.31 -25.14 -43.40
N THR A 233 -4.00 -25.31 -43.56
CA THR A 233 -3.00 -25.00 -42.52
C THR A 233 -3.10 -23.54 -42.09
N GLN A 234 -3.13 -22.59 -43.04
CA GLN A 234 -3.25 -21.17 -42.72
C GLN A 234 -4.51 -20.88 -41.90
N LEU A 235 -5.67 -21.37 -42.35
CA LEU A 235 -6.93 -21.19 -41.64
C LEU A 235 -6.89 -21.79 -40.22
N LYS A 236 -6.39 -23.02 -40.08
CA LYS A 236 -6.38 -23.72 -38.79
C LYS A 236 -5.39 -23.15 -37.79
N THR A 237 -4.22 -22.68 -38.24
CA THR A 237 -3.27 -21.98 -37.37
C THR A 237 -3.84 -20.66 -36.86
N THR A 238 -4.50 -19.87 -37.71
CA THR A 238 -5.12 -18.60 -37.28
C THR A 238 -6.31 -18.84 -36.34
N GLN A 239 -7.11 -19.89 -36.56
CA GLN A 239 -8.17 -20.29 -35.61
C GLN A 239 -7.59 -20.67 -34.24
N ALA A 240 -6.46 -21.37 -34.21
CA ALA A 240 -5.78 -21.71 -32.96
C ALA A 240 -5.26 -20.45 -32.24
N GLN A 241 -4.64 -19.51 -32.97
CA GLN A 241 -4.19 -18.22 -32.40
C GLN A 241 -5.35 -17.41 -31.81
N ALA A 242 -6.49 -17.34 -32.50
CA ALA A 242 -7.67 -16.63 -31.99
C ALA A 242 -8.23 -17.28 -30.70
N THR A 243 -8.12 -18.61 -30.60
CA THR A 243 -8.50 -19.35 -29.39
C THR A 243 -7.55 -19.03 -28.22
N ASP A 244 -6.24 -18.97 -28.48
CA ASP A 244 -5.23 -18.63 -27.46
C ASP A 244 -5.44 -17.24 -26.86
N LEU A 245 -5.79 -16.23 -27.68
CA LEU A 245 -6.13 -14.90 -27.17
C LEU A 245 -7.32 -14.91 -26.19
N GLY A 246 -8.22 -15.91 -26.29
CA GLY A 246 -9.29 -16.10 -25.33
C GLY A 246 -8.79 -16.37 -23.90
N LEU A 247 -7.67 -17.09 -23.77
CA LEU A 247 -7.04 -17.35 -22.47
C LEU A 247 -6.47 -16.06 -21.87
N GLN A 248 -5.69 -15.31 -22.65
CA GLN A 248 -5.09 -14.05 -22.20
C GLN A 248 -6.16 -13.04 -21.78
N ARG A 249 -7.22 -12.92 -22.58
CA ARG A 249 -8.36 -12.05 -22.28
C ARG A 249 -9.03 -12.41 -20.95
N ALA A 250 -9.30 -13.70 -20.72
CA ALA A 250 -9.92 -14.15 -19.48
C ALA A 250 -9.04 -13.86 -18.26
N GLN A 251 -7.72 -14.04 -18.37
CA GLN A 251 -6.78 -13.74 -17.27
C GLN A 251 -6.78 -12.25 -16.91
N LEU A 252 -6.81 -11.36 -17.89
CA LEU A 252 -6.86 -9.91 -17.67
C LEU A 252 -8.20 -9.47 -17.09
N GLU A 253 -9.31 -10.05 -17.54
CA GLU A 253 -10.63 -9.77 -16.99
C GLU A 253 -10.72 -10.19 -15.51
N HIS A 254 -10.16 -11.37 -15.17
CA HIS A 254 -10.05 -11.81 -13.79
C HIS A 254 -9.14 -10.91 -12.93
N ALA A 255 -8.01 -10.44 -13.47
CA ALA A 255 -7.11 -9.53 -12.78
C ALA A 255 -7.80 -8.19 -12.44
N ILE A 256 -8.49 -7.60 -13.43
CA ILE A 256 -9.30 -6.39 -13.22
C ILE A 256 -10.38 -6.63 -12.17
N ALA A 257 -11.09 -7.77 -12.22
CA ALA A 257 -12.11 -8.13 -11.22
C ALA A 257 -11.56 -8.10 -9.79
N VAL A 258 -10.37 -8.68 -9.58
CA VAL A 258 -9.70 -8.69 -8.27
C VAL A 258 -9.32 -7.27 -7.83
N LEU A 259 -8.78 -6.44 -8.74
CA LEU A 259 -8.39 -5.06 -8.43
C LEU A 259 -9.59 -4.19 -8.02
N ILE A 260 -10.78 -4.44 -8.57
CA ILE A 260 -12.03 -3.75 -8.20
C ILE A 260 -12.81 -4.45 -7.06
N GLY A 261 -12.25 -5.51 -6.46
CA GLY A 261 -12.85 -6.22 -5.33
C GLY A 261 -14.08 -7.07 -5.66
N GLN A 262 -14.20 -7.57 -6.89
CA GLN A 262 -15.29 -8.45 -7.32
C GLN A 262 -14.81 -9.89 -7.54
N PRO A 263 -15.63 -10.92 -7.22
CA PRO A 263 -15.33 -12.29 -7.61
C PRO A 263 -15.25 -12.42 -9.14
N PRO A 264 -14.17 -13.00 -9.70
CA PRO A 264 -13.96 -13.07 -11.15
C PRO A 264 -15.13 -13.70 -11.93
N ALA A 265 -15.82 -14.68 -11.34
CA ALA A 265 -16.97 -15.34 -11.97
C ALA A 265 -18.20 -14.45 -12.21
N THR A 266 -18.23 -13.24 -11.66
CA THR A 266 -19.38 -12.31 -11.75
C THR A 266 -19.08 -11.03 -12.54
N PHE A 267 -17.88 -10.92 -13.08
CA PHE A 267 -17.40 -9.74 -13.77
C PHE A 267 -17.14 -10.06 -15.24
N GLU A 268 -17.56 -9.16 -16.12
CA GLU A 268 -17.34 -9.27 -17.56
C GLU A 268 -17.09 -7.88 -18.14
N ILE A 269 -16.19 -7.80 -19.13
CA ILE A 269 -15.98 -6.59 -19.92
C ILE A 269 -16.37 -6.90 -21.37
N ALA A 270 -17.22 -6.08 -21.99
CA ALA A 270 -17.56 -6.24 -23.39
C ALA A 270 -16.36 -5.94 -24.30
N LEU A 271 -16.22 -6.66 -25.43
CA LEU A 271 -15.19 -6.38 -26.43
C LEU A 271 -15.35 -4.97 -26.98
N ALA A 272 -14.23 -4.26 -27.15
CA ALA A 272 -14.20 -2.94 -27.78
C ALA A 272 -12.87 -2.70 -28.50
N SER A 273 -12.85 -1.67 -29.37
CA SER A 273 -11.65 -1.27 -30.11
C SER A 273 -10.60 -0.62 -29.19
N LEU A 274 -9.33 -0.80 -29.53
CA LEU A 274 -8.21 -0.08 -28.92
C LEU A 274 -8.20 1.39 -29.40
N PRO A 275 -7.97 2.38 -28.52
CA PRO A 275 -7.75 3.77 -28.95
C PRO A 275 -6.54 3.87 -29.88
N ALA A 276 -6.68 4.61 -30.99
CA ALA A 276 -5.67 4.66 -32.03
C ALA A 276 -4.43 5.50 -31.66
N THR A 277 -4.52 6.42 -30.70
CA THR A 277 -3.41 7.32 -30.35
C THR A 277 -3.37 7.56 -28.85
N PRO A 278 -2.23 7.28 -28.18
CA PRO A 278 -2.04 7.65 -26.78
C PRO A 278 -2.08 9.17 -26.58
N PRO A 279 -2.61 9.66 -25.46
CA PRO A 279 -2.62 11.09 -25.15
C PRO A 279 -1.21 11.61 -24.88
N ALA A 280 -0.96 12.88 -25.22
CA ALA A 280 0.27 13.56 -24.86
C ALA A 280 0.28 13.87 -23.36
N ILE A 281 1.30 13.41 -22.64
CA ILE A 281 1.44 13.64 -21.20
C ILE A 281 2.44 14.77 -20.96
N PRO A 282 2.02 15.90 -20.37
CA PRO A 282 2.92 17.01 -20.08
C PRO A 282 3.87 16.62 -18.93
N VAL A 283 5.17 16.79 -19.16
CA VAL A 283 6.21 16.61 -18.15
C VAL A 283 6.58 17.94 -17.51
N GLY A 284 6.66 17.96 -16.18
CA GLY A 284 7.17 19.10 -15.42
C GLY A 284 8.71 19.10 -15.34
N VAL A 285 9.27 19.96 -14.49
CA VAL A 285 10.71 19.96 -14.21
C VAL A 285 11.09 18.85 -13.22
N PRO A 286 12.31 18.26 -13.32
CA PRO A 286 12.74 17.17 -12.43
C PRO A 286 12.62 17.48 -10.94
N SER A 287 12.84 18.73 -10.52
CA SER A 287 12.75 19.14 -9.12
C SER A 287 11.33 19.03 -8.55
N GLU A 288 10.29 19.21 -9.37
CA GLU A 288 8.89 19.06 -8.94
C GLU A 288 8.56 17.61 -8.58
N LEU A 289 9.28 16.63 -9.14
CA LEU A 289 9.04 15.21 -8.88
C LEU A 289 9.16 14.87 -7.39
N LEU A 290 10.07 15.55 -6.67
CA LEU A 290 10.26 15.37 -5.23
C LEU A 290 9.05 15.77 -4.40
N GLU A 291 8.20 16.65 -4.93
CA GLU A 291 7.01 17.16 -4.26
C GLU A 291 5.74 16.46 -4.73
N ARG A 292 5.80 15.73 -5.85
CA ARG A 292 4.62 15.14 -6.52
C ARG A 292 4.55 13.63 -6.42
N ARG A 293 5.61 12.96 -5.94
CA ARG A 293 5.61 11.51 -5.75
C ARG A 293 5.32 11.10 -4.30
N PRO A 294 4.27 10.31 -4.04
CA PRO A 294 3.89 9.90 -2.69
C PRO A 294 4.92 8.98 -2.03
N ASP A 295 5.60 8.12 -2.79
CA ASP A 295 6.66 7.24 -2.31
C ASP A 295 7.93 8.00 -1.88
N VAL A 296 8.33 9.02 -2.65
CA VAL A 296 9.43 9.93 -2.29
C VAL A 296 9.12 10.70 -1.01
N ALA A 297 7.90 11.23 -0.91
CA ALA A 297 7.45 11.94 0.28
C ALA A 297 7.39 11.01 1.50
N ALA A 298 6.91 9.77 1.35
CA ALA A 298 6.91 8.78 2.42
C ALA A 298 8.33 8.43 2.88
N ALA A 299 9.28 8.23 1.96
CA ALA A 299 10.68 7.99 2.27
C ALA A 299 11.31 9.17 3.03
N GLU A 300 11.05 10.40 2.61
CA GLU A 300 11.53 11.62 3.29
C GLU A 300 10.99 11.74 4.72
N ARG A 301 9.70 11.43 4.93
CA ARG A 301 9.08 11.39 6.26
C ARG A 301 9.68 10.29 7.16
N ARG A 302 10.08 9.14 6.61
CA ARG A 302 10.81 8.11 7.38
C ARG A 302 12.18 8.61 7.85
N VAL A 303 12.87 9.44 7.06
CA VAL A 303 14.12 10.09 7.50
C VAL A 303 13.86 11.02 8.69
N ALA A 304 12.79 11.81 8.63
CA ALA A 304 12.40 12.68 9.75
C ALA A 304 12.10 11.86 11.01
N ALA A 305 11.41 10.72 10.87
CA ALA A 305 11.14 9.82 11.99
C ALA A 305 12.43 9.25 12.60
N ALA A 306 13.37 8.81 11.77
CA ALA A 306 14.66 8.29 12.23
C ALA A 306 15.51 9.38 12.91
N ASN A 307 15.49 10.62 12.40
CA ASN A 307 16.16 11.75 13.04
C ASN A 307 15.61 12.01 14.45
N ALA A 308 14.29 11.96 14.62
CA ALA A 308 13.67 12.16 15.93
C ALA A 308 14.08 11.06 16.94
N GLN A 309 14.32 9.83 16.48
CA GLN A 309 14.82 8.74 17.35
C GLN A 309 16.26 8.98 17.83
N ILE A 310 17.12 9.68 17.05
CA ILE A 310 18.41 10.14 17.57
C ILE A 310 18.19 11.08 18.76
N GLY A 311 17.22 11.99 18.66
CA GLY A 311 16.85 12.87 19.77
C GLY A 311 16.37 12.11 21.02
N VAL A 312 15.57 11.05 20.85
CA VAL A 312 15.14 10.17 21.96
C VAL A 312 16.34 9.49 22.62
N ALA A 313 17.27 8.94 21.82
CA ALA A 313 18.47 8.28 22.33
C ALA A 313 19.43 9.25 23.04
N VAL A 314 19.63 10.45 22.49
CA VAL A 314 20.44 11.50 23.12
C VAL A 314 19.81 12.00 24.42
N ALA A 315 18.48 12.08 24.50
CA ALA A 315 17.79 12.48 25.73
C ALA A 315 18.00 11.48 26.89
N ALA A 316 18.38 10.23 26.62
CA ALA A 316 18.69 9.24 27.66
C ALA A 316 20.00 9.50 28.42
N TYR A 317 20.83 10.45 27.96
CA TYR A 317 22.01 10.93 28.69
C TYR A 317 21.70 11.97 29.76
N TYR A 318 20.43 12.35 29.92
CA TYR A 318 20.01 13.40 30.84
C TYR A 318 19.05 12.87 31.90
N PRO A 319 19.00 13.52 33.09
CA PRO A 319 18.21 13.02 34.20
C PRO A 319 16.72 13.00 33.88
N THR A 320 16.04 11.92 34.25
CA THR A 320 14.59 11.85 34.17
C THR A 320 13.97 12.49 35.40
N VAL A 321 13.02 13.42 35.18
CA VAL A 321 12.26 14.07 36.24
C VAL A 321 10.86 13.47 36.26
N THR A 322 10.52 12.78 37.34
CA THR A 322 9.21 12.17 37.55
C THR A 322 8.50 12.89 38.68
N LEU A 323 7.22 13.21 38.51
CA LEU A 323 6.37 13.74 39.56
C LEU A 323 5.38 12.66 39.97
N SER A 324 5.50 12.20 41.21
CA SER A 324 4.61 11.21 41.80
C SER A 324 3.74 11.83 42.87
N ALA A 325 2.46 11.50 42.85
CA ALA A 325 1.53 11.77 43.94
C ALA A 325 0.72 10.51 44.24
N SER A 326 0.44 10.26 45.51
CA SER A 326 -0.45 9.19 45.95
C SER A 326 -1.35 9.75 47.02
N ALA A 327 -2.63 9.38 47.00
CA ALA A 327 -3.58 9.72 48.04
C ALA A 327 -4.61 8.61 48.16
N GLY A 328 -5.08 8.33 49.36
CA GLY A 328 -6.04 7.26 49.55
C GLY A 328 -6.22 6.89 51.00
N PHE A 329 -6.56 5.62 51.23
CA PHE A 329 -6.81 5.08 52.56
C PHE A 329 -5.85 3.93 52.89
N GLN A 330 -5.25 3.97 54.08
CA GLN A 330 -4.37 2.94 54.61
C GLN A 330 -4.78 2.56 56.04
N SER A 331 -4.85 1.26 56.34
CA SER A 331 -5.20 0.80 57.69
C SER A 331 -4.68 -0.61 57.99
N GLY A 332 -4.37 -0.87 59.26
CA GLY A 332 -4.10 -2.23 59.74
C GLY A 332 -5.36 -3.08 59.99
N SER A 333 -6.55 -2.52 59.79
CA SER A 333 -7.82 -3.19 59.97
C SER A 333 -8.79 -2.84 58.84
N ILE A 334 -9.36 -3.86 58.20
CA ILE A 334 -10.37 -3.70 57.14
C ILE A 334 -11.57 -2.87 57.61
N ALA A 335 -11.98 -3.05 58.87
CA ALA A 335 -13.13 -2.36 59.44
C ALA A 335 -12.91 -0.84 59.59
N LYS A 336 -11.65 -0.41 59.69
CA LYS A 336 -11.27 1.01 59.82
C LYS A 336 -10.78 1.62 58.51
N TRP A 337 -10.74 0.84 57.43
CA TRP A 337 -10.03 1.21 56.21
C TRP A 337 -10.57 2.50 55.58
N LEU A 338 -11.89 2.64 55.43
CA LEU A 338 -12.54 3.80 54.80
C LEU A 338 -12.91 4.91 55.79
N MET A 339 -12.24 4.98 56.94
CA MET A 339 -12.47 6.03 57.93
C MET A 339 -11.59 7.26 57.68
N TRP A 340 -12.06 8.43 58.10
CA TRP A 340 -11.32 9.70 57.94
C TRP A 340 -9.88 9.68 58.51
N PRO A 341 -9.59 9.04 59.66
CA PRO A 341 -8.21 8.94 60.16
C PRO A 341 -7.29 8.03 59.34
N SER A 342 -7.84 7.17 58.47
CA SER A 342 -7.07 6.26 57.62
C SER A 342 -6.61 6.90 56.32
N ARG A 343 -6.93 8.18 56.06
CA ARG A 343 -6.45 8.88 54.87
C ARG A 343 -4.94 9.12 54.92
N PHE A 344 -4.28 9.00 53.77
CA PHE A 344 -2.89 9.39 53.61
C PHE A 344 -2.71 10.14 52.28
N PHE A 345 -1.62 10.88 52.18
CA PHE A 345 -1.13 11.41 50.91
C PHE A 345 0.40 11.51 50.92
N SER A 346 0.99 11.43 49.73
CA SER A 346 2.40 11.71 49.49
C SER A 346 2.53 12.41 48.14
N VAL A 347 3.34 13.45 48.05
CA VAL A 347 3.64 14.13 46.79
C VAL A 347 5.11 14.51 46.78
N GLY A 348 5.80 14.22 45.69
CA GLY A 348 7.21 14.56 45.57
C GLY A 348 7.76 14.29 44.17
N PRO A 349 8.63 15.18 43.66
CA PRO A 349 9.40 14.88 42.47
C PRO A 349 10.54 13.91 42.81
N ALA A 350 10.90 13.06 41.85
CA ALA A 350 12.12 12.27 41.87
C ALA A 350 12.94 12.57 40.60
N ILE A 351 14.24 12.81 40.78
CA ILE A 351 15.20 13.04 39.70
C ILE A 351 16.18 11.88 39.73
N THR A 352 16.25 11.13 38.63
CA THR A 352 17.12 9.96 38.52
C THR A 352 18.03 10.09 37.31
N GLU A 353 19.31 9.81 37.50
CA GLU A 353 20.34 9.78 36.45
C GLU A 353 21.12 8.49 36.56
N THR A 354 21.33 7.82 35.42
CA THR A 354 22.10 6.58 35.38
C THR A 354 23.58 6.93 35.17
N VAL A 355 24.42 6.71 36.17
CA VAL A 355 25.85 7.06 36.06
C VAL A 355 26.64 6.00 35.28
N LEU A 356 26.28 4.72 35.43
CA LEU A 356 26.96 3.59 34.78
C LEU A 356 25.91 2.61 34.24
N ASP A 357 25.97 2.30 32.95
CA ASP A 357 25.04 1.41 32.23
C ASP A 357 25.78 0.41 31.32
N GLY A 358 27.10 0.26 31.48
CA GLY A 358 27.91 -0.64 30.65
C GLY A 358 28.00 -0.24 29.18
N GLY A 359 27.74 1.02 28.82
CA GLY A 359 27.82 1.51 27.44
C GLY A 359 26.51 1.43 26.64
N LEU A 360 25.40 1.06 27.28
CA LEU A 360 24.08 0.93 26.66
C LEU A 360 23.64 2.17 25.87
N ARG A 361 23.73 3.36 26.46
CA ARG A 361 23.34 4.63 25.79
C ARG A 361 24.20 4.96 24.58
N GLY A 362 25.49 4.65 24.65
CA GLY A 362 26.40 4.77 23.52
C GLY A 362 25.97 3.88 22.36
N ALA A 363 25.68 2.61 22.65
CA ALA A 363 25.21 1.64 21.66
C ALA A 363 23.86 2.02 21.05
N GLN A 364 22.88 2.46 21.86
CA GLN A 364 21.57 2.90 21.38
C GLN A 364 21.65 4.17 20.51
N THR A 365 22.54 5.10 20.86
CA THR A 365 22.77 6.30 20.04
C THR A 365 23.45 5.95 18.72
N ALA A 366 24.43 5.05 18.73
CA ALA A 366 25.07 4.56 17.52
C ALA A 366 24.06 3.81 16.62
N GLN A 367 23.19 2.98 17.20
CA GLN A 367 22.11 2.30 16.50
C GLN A 367 21.15 3.31 15.84
N ALA A 368 20.70 4.34 16.58
CA ALA A 368 19.79 5.35 16.06
C ALA A 368 20.42 6.17 14.91
N ARG A 369 21.72 6.48 15.00
CA ARG A 369 22.47 7.14 13.92
C ARG A 369 22.58 6.27 12.69
N ALA A 370 22.94 4.99 12.85
CA ALA A 370 23.00 4.05 11.73
C ALA A 370 21.64 3.85 11.05
N ALA A 371 20.55 3.79 11.84
CA ALA A 371 19.19 3.71 11.29
C ALA A 371 18.80 4.97 10.51
N TYR A 372 19.21 6.15 10.98
CA TYR A 372 19.06 7.40 10.24
C TYR A 372 19.86 7.39 8.93
N ASP A 373 21.14 7.00 8.95
CA ASP A 373 21.98 6.93 7.75
C ASP A 373 21.39 5.96 6.71
N ALA A 374 20.88 4.80 7.16
CA ALA A 374 20.16 3.87 6.32
C ALA A 374 18.88 4.49 5.72
N SER A 375 18.11 5.26 6.50
CA SER A 375 16.92 5.95 5.99
C SER A 375 17.26 7.04 4.96
N VAL A 376 18.37 7.76 5.14
CA VAL A 376 18.86 8.77 4.18
C VAL A 376 19.28 8.12 2.87
N ALA A 377 20.00 6.99 2.95
CA ALA A 377 20.36 6.20 1.77
C ALA A 377 19.12 5.67 1.05
N GLY A 378 18.12 5.17 1.81
CA GLY A 378 16.83 4.73 1.27
C GLY A 378 16.10 5.84 0.53
N TYR A 379 15.98 7.04 1.12
CA TYR A 379 15.39 8.21 0.47
C TYR A 379 16.11 8.57 -0.83
N ARG A 380 17.44 8.63 -0.82
CA ARG A 380 18.23 8.91 -2.03
C ARG A 380 18.02 7.86 -3.12
N GLN A 381 17.92 6.58 -2.75
CA GLN A 381 17.63 5.50 -3.70
C GLN A 381 16.21 5.63 -4.28
N THR A 382 15.21 5.98 -3.47
CA THR A 382 13.84 6.23 -3.96
C THR A 382 13.82 7.41 -4.95
N VAL A 383 14.59 8.47 -4.69
CA VAL A 383 14.71 9.60 -5.63
C VAL A 383 15.37 9.17 -6.95
N LEU A 384 16.44 8.37 -6.90
CA LEU A 384 17.09 7.86 -8.12
C LEU A 384 16.16 6.96 -8.93
N GLY A 385 15.46 6.03 -8.27
CA GLY A 385 14.46 5.18 -8.91
C GLY A 385 13.32 6.01 -9.52
N ALA A 386 12.89 7.08 -8.85
CA ALA A 386 11.87 7.97 -9.38
C ALA A 386 12.29 8.66 -10.68
N PHE A 387 13.54 9.10 -10.78
CA PHE A 387 14.07 9.68 -12.03
C PHE A 387 14.22 8.61 -13.12
N GLN A 388 14.69 7.42 -12.75
CA GLN A 388 14.78 6.29 -13.69
C GLN A 388 13.41 5.96 -14.29
N ASP A 389 12.36 5.85 -13.46
CA ASP A 389 11.00 5.54 -13.93
C ASP A 389 10.52 6.56 -14.98
N VAL A 390 10.83 7.85 -14.81
CA VAL A 390 10.42 8.90 -15.77
C VAL A 390 11.22 8.80 -17.06
N GLU A 391 12.55 8.68 -16.97
CA GLU A 391 13.43 8.58 -18.16
C GLU A 391 13.11 7.32 -18.99
N ASP A 392 12.91 6.17 -18.34
CA ASP A 392 12.61 4.90 -19.03
C ASP A 392 11.30 5.00 -19.81
N ASN A 393 10.26 5.62 -19.24
CA ASN A 393 8.96 5.76 -19.91
C ASN A 393 8.94 6.88 -20.96
N LEU A 394 9.75 7.93 -20.80
CA LEU A 394 9.95 8.92 -21.86
C LEU A 394 10.69 8.33 -23.06
N ALA A 395 11.76 7.56 -22.81
CA ALA A 395 12.46 6.80 -23.84
C ALA A 395 11.52 5.83 -24.54
N ALA A 396 10.72 5.08 -23.77
CA ALA A 396 9.74 4.14 -24.32
C ALA A 396 8.76 4.84 -25.27
N LEU A 397 8.13 5.93 -24.85
CA LEU A 397 7.18 6.66 -25.70
C LEU A 397 7.84 7.20 -26.98
N ARG A 398 9.01 7.81 -26.87
CA ARG A 398 9.76 8.36 -28.01
C ARG A 398 10.18 7.28 -29.00
N ILE A 399 10.70 6.15 -28.53
CA ILE A 399 11.18 5.06 -29.39
C ILE A 399 9.99 4.33 -30.03
N LEU A 400 8.94 4.04 -29.25
CA LEU A 400 7.74 3.38 -29.75
C LEU A 400 6.96 4.25 -30.74
N GLU A 401 7.04 5.58 -30.66
CA GLU A 401 6.47 6.46 -31.67
C GLU A 401 7.17 6.31 -33.03
N THR A 402 8.51 6.24 -33.05
CA THR A 402 9.27 5.92 -34.27
C THR A 402 8.92 4.53 -34.79
N GLU A 403 8.89 3.52 -33.92
CA GLU A 403 8.54 2.14 -34.27
C GLU A 403 7.12 2.07 -34.86
N ALA A 404 6.16 2.80 -34.30
CA ALA A 404 4.78 2.84 -34.79
C ALA A 404 4.68 3.42 -36.21
N ARG A 405 5.47 4.46 -36.52
CA ARG A 405 5.48 5.06 -37.87
C ARG A 405 6.06 4.09 -38.90
N GLU A 406 7.20 3.48 -38.60
CA GLU A 406 7.83 2.49 -39.49
C GLU A 406 6.93 1.28 -39.71
N GLN A 407 6.31 0.78 -38.64
CA GLN A 407 5.39 -0.34 -38.73
C GLN A 407 4.11 0.02 -39.49
N HIS A 408 3.63 1.26 -39.42
CA HIS A 408 2.49 1.71 -40.21
C HIS A 408 2.79 1.66 -41.72
N GLU A 409 3.97 2.09 -42.14
CA GLU A 409 4.41 1.97 -43.54
C GLU A 409 4.55 0.51 -43.97
N ALA A 410 5.05 -0.37 -43.08
CA ALA A 410 5.15 -1.80 -43.31
C ALA A 410 3.77 -2.46 -43.52
N VAL A 411 2.76 -2.09 -42.72
CA VAL A 411 1.37 -2.56 -42.89
C VAL A 411 0.84 -2.16 -44.26
N GLN A 412 0.95 -0.88 -44.63
CA GLN A 412 0.47 -0.40 -45.95
C GLN A 412 1.14 -1.13 -47.11
N ALA A 413 2.45 -1.39 -47.02
CA ALA A 413 3.20 -2.12 -48.04
C ALA A 413 2.77 -3.60 -48.11
N ALA A 414 2.58 -4.26 -46.96
CA ALA A 414 2.16 -5.66 -46.88
C ALA A 414 0.73 -5.86 -47.40
N GLU A 415 -0.21 -4.97 -47.06
CA GLU A 415 -1.57 -4.98 -47.59
C GLU A 415 -1.60 -4.83 -49.12
N ARG A 416 -0.80 -3.90 -49.66
CA ARG A 416 -0.68 -3.71 -51.11
C ARG A 416 -0.08 -4.93 -51.81
N SER A 417 0.95 -5.54 -51.22
CA SER A 417 1.55 -6.79 -51.72
C SER A 417 0.54 -7.93 -51.73
N LEU A 418 -0.26 -8.06 -50.68
CA LEU A 418 -1.33 -9.05 -50.58
C LEU A 418 -2.39 -8.84 -51.67
N ALA A 419 -2.84 -7.61 -51.88
CA ALA A 419 -3.82 -7.29 -52.92
C ALA A 419 -3.31 -7.67 -54.32
N LEU A 420 -2.08 -7.29 -54.66
CA LEU A 420 -1.46 -7.59 -55.95
C LEU A 420 -1.28 -9.11 -56.17
N THR A 421 -0.75 -9.81 -55.16
CA THR A 421 -0.49 -11.25 -55.25
C THR A 421 -1.79 -12.06 -55.33
N THR A 422 -2.83 -11.62 -54.64
CA THR A 422 -4.16 -12.23 -54.73
C THR A 422 -4.74 -12.08 -56.15
N ASN A 423 -4.57 -10.92 -56.79
CA ASN A 423 -5.03 -10.69 -58.16
C ASN A 423 -4.26 -11.55 -59.17
N GLN A 424 -2.94 -11.65 -59.02
CA GLN A 424 -2.09 -12.52 -59.84
C GLN A 424 -2.47 -14.00 -59.69
N TYR A 425 -2.77 -14.45 -58.47
CA TYR A 425 -3.21 -15.82 -58.22
C TYR A 425 -4.55 -16.12 -58.88
N ARG A 426 -5.50 -15.18 -58.79
CA ARG A 426 -6.79 -15.29 -59.49
C ARG A 426 -6.59 -15.40 -61.00
N ALA A 427 -5.69 -14.60 -61.57
CA ALA A 427 -5.30 -14.65 -62.98
C ALA A 427 -4.45 -15.86 -63.37
N GLY A 428 -3.99 -16.67 -62.40
CA GLY A 428 -3.19 -17.87 -62.64
C GLY A 428 -1.71 -17.61 -62.96
N THR A 429 -1.19 -16.42 -62.67
CA THR A 429 0.21 -16.06 -62.97
C THR A 429 1.18 -16.41 -61.84
N VAL A 430 0.69 -16.80 -60.66
CA VAL A 430 1.48 -17.20 -59.49
C VAL A 430 0.82 -18.36 -58.75
N SER A 431 1.61 -19.10 -57.95
CA SER A 431 1.12 -20.19 -57.11
C SER A 431 0.44 -19.69 -55.82
N TYR A 432 -0.29 -20.59 -55.14
CA TYR A 432 -0.94 -20.25 -53.86
C TYR A 432 0.06 -19.92 -52.75
N LEU A 433 1.27 -20.51 -52.80
CA LEU A 433 2.36 -20.20 -51.87
C LEU A 433 2.65 -18.70 -51.79
N ASN A 434 2.65 -17.99 -52.93
CA ASN A 434 2.88 -16.53 -52.94
C ASN A 434 1.78 -15.78 -52.18
N VAL A 435 0.52 -16.23 -52.28
CA VAL A 435 -0.60 -15.66 -51.53
C VAL A 435 -0.41 -15.90 -50.03
N VAL A 436 -0.03 -17.11 -49.62
CA VAL A 436 0.22 -17.44 -48.20
C VAL A 436 1.34 -16.58 -47.63
N VAL A 437 2.44 -16.38 -48.37
CA VAL A 437 3.55 -15.52 -47.95
C VAL A 437 3.07 -14.07 -47.75
N ALA A 438 2.32 -13.52 -48.71
CA ALA A 438 1.81 -12.15 -48.61
C ALA A 438 0.76 -11.99 -47.48
N GLN A 439 -0.12 -12.99 -47.30
CA GLN A 439 -1.11 -13.03 -46.22
C GLN A 439 -0.45 -13.06 -44.84
N THR A 440 0.58 -13.90 -44.69
CA THR A 440 1.32 -14.03 -43.44
C THR A 440 2.07 -12.74 -43.11
N ALA A 441 2.69 -12.11 -44.12
CA ALA A 441 3.37 -10.83 -43.94
C ALA A 441 2.41 -9.70 -43.51
N ALA A 442 1.23 -9.61 -44.14
CA ALA A 442 0.20 -8.63 -43.78
C ALA A 442 -0.29 -8.84 -42.34
N LEU A 443 -0.76 -10.06 -42.02
CA LEU A 443 -1.29 -10.38 -40.69
C LEU A 443 -0.26 -10.14 -39.57
N THR A 444 1.00 -10.58 -39.78
CA THR A 444 2.07 -10.37 -38.80
C THR A 444 2.36 -8.87 -38.62
N SER A 445 2.32 -8.09 -39.71
CA SER A 445 2.57 -6.65 -39.64
C SER A 445 1.46 -5.91 -38.90
N GLU A 446 0.21 -6.28 -39.15
CA GLU A 446 -0.96 -5.71 -38.47
C GLU A 446 -0.96 -6.06 -36.97
N GLN A 447 -0.67 -7.32 -36.61
CA GLN A 447 -0.55 -7.75 -35.21
C GLN A 447 0.55 -6.98 -34.47
N THR A 448 1.69 -6.75 -35.14
CA THR A 448 2.80 -5.96 -34.60
C THR A 448 2.39 -4.51 -34.36
N ALA A 449 1.66 -3.90 -35.31
CA ALA A 449 1.16 -2.53 -35.17
C ALA A 449 0.21 -2.38 -33.97
N VAL A 450 -0.71 -3.33 -33.78
CA VAL A 450 -1.60 -3.37 -32.60
C VAL A 450 -0.79 -3.52 -31.31
N GLY A 451 0.21 -4.42 -31.30
CA GLY A 451 1.09 -4.63 -30.15
C GLY A 451 1.91 -3.39 -29.78
N ILE A 452 2.43 -2.63 -30.76
CA ILE A 452 3.11 -1.35 -30.52
C ILE A 452 2.14 -0.34 -29.91
N THR A 453 0.90 -0.25 -30.43
CA THR A 453 -0.10 0.68 -29.89
C THR A 453 -0.43 0.37 -28.43
N GLY A 454 -0.61 -0.91 -28.09
CA GLY A 454 -0.77 -1.36 -26.70
C GLY A 454 0.42 -0.97 -25.81
N ARG A 455 1.65 -1.23 -26.27
CA ARG A 455 2.87 -0.82 -25.55
C ARG A 455 2.95 0.70 -25.32
N ARG A 456 2.52 1.51 -26.29
CA ARG A 456 2.52 2.98 -26.14
C ARG A 456 1.50 3.44 -25.09
N LEU A 457 0.29 2.89 -25.10
CA LEU A 457 -0.72 3.20 -24.08
C LEU A 457 -0.24 2.80 -22.68
N GLY A 458 0.37 1.61 -22.55
CA GLY A 458 0.96 1.18 -21.29
C GLY A 458 2.11 2.07 -20.81
N ALA A 459 2.99 2.51 -21.73
CA ALA A 459 4.05 3.46 -21.40
C ALA A 459 3.49 4.82 -20.96
N SER A 460 2.39 5.29 -21.55
CA SER A 460 1.69 6.51 -21.10
C SER A 460 1.17 6.36 -19.66
N VAL A 461 0.57 5.22 -19.30
CA VAL A 461 0.13 4.94 -17.93
C VAL A 461 1.31 4.96 -16.96
N LEU A 462 2.42 4.29 -17.30
CA LEU A 462 3.60 4.26 -16.44
C LEU A 462 4.27 5.63 -16.31
N LEU A 463 4.27 6.45 -17.36
CA LEU A 463 4.76 7.83 -17.26
C LEU A 463 3.91 8.64 -16.29
N ILE A 464 2.58 8.54 -16.37
CA ILE A 464 1.68 9.24 -15.42
C ILE A 464 1.94 8.78 -13.99
N LYS A 465 2.09 7.47 -13.77
CA LYS A 465 2.47 6.89 -12.47
C LYS A 465 3.81 7.45 -11.99
N ALA A 466 4.82 7.46 -12.85
CA ALA A 466 6.17 7.93 -12.54
C ALA A 466 6.18 9.40 -12.14
N LEU A 467 5.31 10.22 -12.75
CA LEU A 467 5.11 11.65 -12.43
C LEU A 467 4.24 11.88 -11.17
N GLY A 468 3.71 10.82 -10.55
CA GLY A 468 2.93 10.88 -9.32
C GLY A 468 1.41 10.99 -9.52
N GLY A 469 0.88 10.81 -10.74
CA GLY A 469 -0.57 10.70 -10.99
C GLY A 469 -1.40 11.92 -10.56
N GLY A 470 -0.81 13.11 -10.53
CA GLY A 470 -1.47 14.34 -10.08
C GLY A 470 -1.51 14.54 -8.56
N TRP A 471 -0.84 13.69 -7.78
CA TRP A 471 -0.63 13.88 -6.34
C TRP A 471 0.38 14.99 -6.04
N SER A 472 0.32 15.51 -4.82
CA SER A 472 1.22 16.54 -4.30
C SER A 472 1.40 16.41 -2.78
N ALA A 473 2.60 16.72 -2.28
CA ALA A 473 3.01 16.53 -0.89
C ALA A 473 2.27 17.41 0.13
N ASP A 474 1.62 18.48 -0.32
CA ASP A 474 0.68 19.28 0.46
C ASP A 474 -0.56 18.49 0.91
N ARG A 475 -0.87 17.36 0.25
CA ARG A 475 -1.94 16.44 0.66
C ARG A 475 -1.54 15.54 1.83
N LEU A 476 -0.26 15.51 2.23
CA LEU A 476 0.13 14.79 3.45
C LEU A 476 -0.52 15.44 4.67
N PRO A 477 -1.00 14.62 5.63
CA PRO A 477 -1.67 15.16 6.80
C PRO A 477 -0.69 15.98 7.63
N THR A 478 -1.12 17.19 7.98
CA THR A 478 -0.37 18.08 8.86
C THR A 478 -0.19 17.45 10.25
N ASP A 479 0.79 17.95 11.00
CA ASP A 479 1.01 17.59 12.40
C ASP A 479 -0.27 17.63 13.24
N ARG A 480 -1.15 18.59 12.99
CA ARG A 480 -2.42 18.73 13.72
C ARG A 480 -3.43 17.64 13.35
N GLU A 481 -3.46 17.21 12.10
CA GLU A 481 -4.42 16.21 11.59
C GLU A 481 -4.08 14.79 12.05
N VAL A 482 -2.80 14.42 12.01
CA VAL A 482 -2.34 13.13 12.57
C VAL A 482 -2.54 13.07 14.10
N THR A 483 -2.64 14.23 14.74
CA THR A 483 -2.68 14.42 16.19
C THR A 483 -4.10 14.55 16.78
N ARG A 484 -5.11 14.90 15.98
CA ARG A 484 -6.51 14.97 16.44
C ARG A 484 -7.09 13.56 16.60
N LEU A 485 -7.61 13.29 17.80
CA LEU A 485 -8.58 12.21 18.00
C LEU A 485 -9.75 12.47 17.05
N LEU A 486 -10.06 11.50 16.19
CA LEU A 486 -11.31 11.54 15.45
C LEU A 486 -12.46 11.43 16.47
N GLY A 487 -12.99 12.58 16.90
CA GLY A 487 -14.28 12.60 17.57
C GLY A 487 -15.30 11.92 16.66
N ARG A 488 -16.23 11.13 17.21
CA ARG A 488 -17.25 10.40 16.44
C ARG A 488 -18.01 11.27 15.41
N GLY A 489 -18.05 12.61 15.60
CA GLY A 489 -18.64 13.57 14.66
C GLY A 489 -17.71 14.10 13.56
N MET A 490 -16.38 13.97 13.67
CA MET A 490 -15.40 14.50 12.72
C MET A 490 -14.90 13.45 11.70
N ALA A 491 -15.12 12.16 11.97
CA ALA A 491 -15.06 11.12 10.95
C ALA A 491 -15.96 11.47 9.74
N ARG A 492 -17.08 12.16 9.99
CA ARG A 492 -18.05 12.62 8.99
C ARG A 492 -17.62 13.85 8.18
N ARG A 493 -16.53 14.53 8.56
CA ARG A 493 -16.05 15.75 7.87
C ARG A 493 -14.79 15.49 7.04
N LEU A 494 -14.03 14.44 7.35
CA LEU A 494 -13.06 13.87 6.41
C LEU A 494 -13.74 13.10 5.27
N ASP A 495 -14.98 12.61 5.48
CA ASP A 495 -15.87 12.13 4.42
C ASP A 495 -16.14 13.22 3.34
N GLU A 496 -16.15 14.50 3.71
CA GLU A 496 -16.45 15.59 2.76
C GLU A 496 -15.22 16.03 1.94
N THR A 497 -14.00 15.86 2.46
CA THR A 497 -12.75 16.18 1.73
C THR A 497 -12.16 14.98 0.97
N HIS A 498 -12.59 13.75 1.27
CA HIS A 498 -12.21 12.52 0.56
C HIS A 498 -13.42 11.58 0.37
N PRO A 499 -14.33 11.88 -0.57
CA PRO A 499 -15.65 11.25 -0.66
C PRO A 499 -15.67 9.76 -1.06
N ASN A 500 -14.53 9.13 -1.33
CA ASN A 500 -14.47 7.81 -1.98
C ASN A 500 -13.98 6.66 -1.08
N LEU A 501 -14.13 6.76 0.25
CA LEU A 501 -13.66 5.71 1.17
C LEU A 501 -14.69 5.42 2.27
N THR A 502 -15.69 4.56 2.04
CA THR A 502 -16.47 4.01 3.16
C THR A 502 -16.71 2.49 3.09
N LEU A 503 -15.75 1.76 3.67
CA LEU A 503 -15.97 0.42 4.26
C LEU A 503 -16.86 0.48 5.52
N ALA A 504 -17.05 1.66 6.10
CA ALA A 504 -17.83 1.87 7.32
C ALA A 504 -19.33 1.62 7.12
N ASP A 505 -19.84 1.84 5.89
CA ASP A 505 -21.23 1.55 5.54
C ASP A 505 -21.44 0.10 5.12
N GLN A 506 -20.48 -0.51 4.41
CA GLN A 506 -20.54 -1.93 4.03
C GLN A 506 -20.50 -2.86 5.27
N ASN A 507 -19.58 -2.61 6.21
CA ASN A 507 -19.52 -3.37 7.47
C ASN A 507 -20.75 -3.15 8.37
N ARG A 508 -21.42 -2.00 8.26
CA ARG A 508 -22.66 -1.71 8.98
C ARG A 508 -23.84 -2.47 8.36
N GLN A 509 -23.89 -2.60 7.03
CA GLN A 509 -24.87 -3.45 6.34
C GLN A 509 -24.67 -4.94 6.65
N GLU A 510 -23.44 -5.44 6.74
CA GLU A 510 -23.17 -6.83 7.12
C GLU A 510 -23.53 -7.14 8.59
N ARG A 511 -23.23 -6.22 9.52
CA ARG A 511 -23.65 -6.36 10.93
C ARG A 511 -25.17 -6.24 11.08
N GLY A 512 -25.84 -5.46 10.24
CA GLY A 512 -27.30 -5.38 10.15
C GLY A 512 -27.92 -6.68 9.65
N ARG A 513 -27.35 -7.30 8.60
CA ARG A 513 -27.79 -8.59 8.07
C ARG A 513 -27.59 -9.74 9.06
N ARG A 514 -26.48 -9.77 9.82
CA ARG A 514 -26.28 -10.78 10.87
C ARG A 514 -27.26 -10.66 12.04
N ARG A 515 -27.80 -9.48 12.34
CA ARG A 515 -28.83 -9.29 13.38
C ARG A 515 -30.25 -9.66 12.96
N LEU A 516 -30.52 -9.76 11.66
CA LEU A 516 -31.84 -10.11 11.12
C LEU A 516 -31.96 -11.58 10.69
N GLY A 517 -30.87 -12.37 10.78
CA GLY A 517 -30.82 -13.79 10.39
C GLY A 517 -31.14 -14.80 11.49
N GLU A 518 -31.26 -14.39 12.75
CA GLU A 518 -31.58 -15.28 13.88
C GLU A 518 -33.03 -15.09 14.35
N SER A 519 -34.01 -15.44 13.52
CA SER A 519 -35.29 -15.94 14.03
C SER A 519 -36.04 -16.70 12.93
N LYS A 520 -35.97 -18.03 12.97
CA LYS A 520 -37.04 -18.97 12.60
C LYS A 520 -36.52 -20.40 12.69
N THR A 521 -36.78 -21.04 13.83
CA THR A 521 -36.90 -22.50 13.92
C THR A 521 -38.35 -22.89 13.65
N PRO A 522 -38.62 -23.99 12.92
CA PRO A 522 -39.86 -24.71 13.03
C PRO A 522 -39.63 -26.04 13.76
N SER A 523 -40.34 -26.20 14.89
CA SER A 523 -40.53 -27.46 15.59
C SER A 523 -41.98 -27.88 15.43
N ASP A 524 -42.23 -29.00 14.76
CA ASP A 524 -43.09 -30.11 15.20
C ASP A 524 -43.47 -30.98 14.00
N LEU A 525 -43.19 -32.28 14.11
CA LEU A 525 -44.11 -33.38 13.80
C LEU A 525 -43.43 -34.70 14.23
N ARG A 526 -43.98 -35.31 15.28
CA ARG A 526 -43.75 -36.71 15.67
C ARG A 526 -44.69 -37.60 14.86
N GLY A 527 -44.26 -38.82 14.53
CA GLY A 527 -45.18 -39.88 14.11
C GLY A 527 -44.55 -41.12 13.48
N CYS A 528 -44.13 -42.06 14.34
CA CYS A 528 -44.14 -43.53 14.20
C CYS A 528 -43.77 -44.24 12.89
N GLY A 529 -42.73 -45.08 12.97
CA GLY A 529 -42.51 -46.25 12.11
C GLY A 529 -41.18 -46.95 12.41
N LYS A 530 -41.22 -48.14 13.02
CA LYS A 530 -40.13 -49.12 13.19
C LYS A 530 -40.70 -50.49 12.76
N PRO A 531 -39.87 -51.54 12.53
CA PRO A 531 -38.47 -51.59 12.11
C PRO A 531 -38.27 -52.59 10.94
N ASP A 532 -37.05 -52.72 10.41
CA ASP A 532 -36.58 -54.04 9.95
C ASP A 532 -35.05 -54.16 9.97
N LEU A 533 -34.62 -55.38 10.30
CA LEU A 533 -33.27 -55.88 10.55
C LEU A 533 -32.47 -56.16 9.26
N LEU A 534 -31.13 -56.25 9.44
CA LEU A 534 -30.11 -57.11 8.79
C LEU A 534 -28.83 -56.26 8.58
N ASP A 535 -27.80 -56.36 9.43
CA ASP A 535 -26.82 -57.44 9.64
C ASP A 535 -25.77 -57.57 8.52
N THR A 536 -24.54 -57.94 8.91
CA THR A 536 -23.22 -57.94 8.25
C THR A 536 -22.49 -56.58 8.29
N GLY A 537 -21.34 -56.38 8.95
CA GLY A 537 -20.39 -57.28 9.60
C GLY A 537 -19.10 -57.38 8.80
N GLN A 538 -18.08 -56.57 9.12
CA GLN A 538 -16.68 -57.01 9.20
C GLN A 538 -15.75 -55.95 9.81
N GLN A 539 -15.10 -56.37 10.90
CA GLN A 539 -13.94 -55.77 11.57
C GLN A 539 -12.67 -56.52 11.13
N LEU A 540 -11.53 -55.83 11.25
CA LEU A 540 -10.12 -56.24 11.49
C LEU A 540 -9.14 -55.61 10.47
N VAL A 541 -7.93 -55.13 10.78
CA VAL A 541 -7.13 -54.83 12.01
C VAL A 541 -5.74 -54.33 11.54
N LEU A 542 -4.90 -53.80 12.48
CA LEU A 542 -3.45 -53.45 12.44
C LEU A 542 -3.10 -52.00 12.06
N GLU A 543 -2.69 -51.14 13.02
CA GLU A 543 -1.38 -50.99 13.70
C GLU A 543 -0.26 -50.35 12.85
N LEU A 544 0.26 -49.20 13.29
CA LEU A 544 1.68 -48.94 13.65
C LEU A 544 2.02 -47.42 13.74
N GLY A 545 2.43 -46.96 14.94
CA GLY A 545 3.56 -46.02 15.20
C GLY A 545 3.45 -44.49 14.95
N PRO A 546 3.80 -43.61 15.94
CA PRO A 546 4.03 -42.16 15.77
C PRO A 546 5.54 -41.79 15.85
N PRO A 547 5.96 -40.51 16.07
CA PRO A 547 6.05 -39.35 15.16
C PRO A 547 7.52 -38.84 14.98
N VAL A 548 7.79 -37.83 14.14
CA VAL A 548 9.09 -37.11 14.16
C VAL A 548 8.92 -35.58 14.07
N CYS A 549 9.39 -34.90 15.11
CA CYS A 549 9.70 -33.46 15.16
C CYS A 549 11.15 -33.23 14.69
N HIS A 550 11.42 -32.16 13.94
CA HIS A 550 12.78 -31.65 13.76
C HIS A 550 12.91 -30.23 14.34
N THR A 551 13.70 -30.15 15.40
CA THR A 551 14.42 -28.96 15.88
C THR A 551 15.74 -28.83 15.13
N ALA A 552 16.16 -27.61 14.78
CA ALA A 552 17.53 -27.32 14.35
C ALA A 552 18.02 -26.04 15.05
N THR A 553 19.10 -26.20 15.83
CA THR A 553 19.86 -25.13 16.48
C THR A 553 21.32 -25.23 16.02
N SER A 554 21.86 -24.12 15.53
CA SER A 554 23.25 -23.61 15.57
C SER A 554 24.47 -24.49 15.22
N LEU A 555 25.38 -24.02 14.37
CA LEU A 555 26.60 -23.25 14.73
C LEU A 555 27.56 -23.05 13.53
N SER A 556 28.03 -21.81 13.40
CA SER A 556 29.37 -21.31 13.01
C SER A 556 30.19 -21.87 11.84
N CYS A 557 30.56 -20.96 10.93
CA CYS A 557 31.93 -20.45 10.78
C CYS A 557 31.87 -18.93 10.54
#